data_AF-A0A0B4U983-F1
#
_entry.id   AF-A0A0B4U983-F1
#
_cell.length_a   1.000
_cell.length_b   1.000
_cell.length_c   1.000
_cell.angle_alpha   90.00
_cell.angle_beta   90.00
_cell.angle_gamma   90.00
#
_symmetry.space_group_name_H-M   'P 1'
#
loop_
_entity.id
_entity.type
_entity.pdbx_description
1 polymer ?
#
loop_
_entity_poly.entity_id
_entity_poly.type
_entity_poly.pdbx_seq_one_letter_code
_entity_poly.pdbx_strand_id
1 'polypeptide(L)'
;MIEILRTLVNFLIALFSGELPGIYYIWIIALLIVQIIQSTLNYNLFNKKEKFSKYTMEGLLAFLIILIGSMLLSKLLAFIIEDSVINKTELTHYFVSLIVLTIFVAIGCIKELIRHTIKNSNMSLVTFIIVSLIASILSFKLLLPLTGGSFTLSKSFIYTLIIVVTGIIVLLVSMEEKYVDEE
;
A
#
# COMPACT_ATOMS: atom_id res chain seq x y z
N MET A 1 15.38 -12.36 -12.91
CA MET A 1 14.81 -11.43 -13.91
C MET A 1 13.61 -12.02 -14.64
N ILE A 2 13.70 -13.23 -15.23
CA ILE A 2 12.58 -13.90 -15.92
C ILE A 2 11.37 -14.15 -15.00
N GLU A 3 11.58 -14.49 -13.73
CA GLU A 3 10.51 -14.87 -12.80
C GLU A 3 9.67 -13.69 -12.28
N ILE A 4 10.31 -12.52 -12.07
CA ILE A 4 9.62 -11.27 -11.71
C ILE A 4 8.75 -10.81 -12.88
N LEU A 5 9.30 -10.82 -14.09
CA LEU A 5 8.56 -10.45 -15.30
C LEU A 5 7.38 -11.40 -15.54
N ARG A 6 7.59 -12.72 -15.37
CA ARG A 6 6.51 -13.71 -15.45
C ARG A 6 5.42 -13.45 -14.43
N THR A 7 5.78 -13.16 -13.17
CA THR A 7 4.79 -12.82 -12.13
C THR A 7 3.97 -11.59 -12.52
N LEU A 8 4.63 -10.55 -13.02
CA LEU A 8 3.96 -9.31 -13.39
C LEU A 8 3.02 -9.51 -14.59
N VAL A 9 3.47 -10.22 -15.62
CA VAL A 9 2.65 -10.55 -16.79
C VAL A 9 1.45 -11.42 -16.39
N ASN A 10 1.65 -12.46 -15.58
CA ASN A 10 0.56 -13.32 -15.12
C ASN A 10 -0.46 -12.53 -14.28
N PHE A 11 0.00 -11.61 -13.44
CA PHE A 11 -0.89 -10.73 -12.69
C PHE A 11 -1.72 -9.84 -13.62
N LEU A 12 -1.09 -9.20 -14.61
CA LEU A 12 -1.82 -8.36 -15.56
C LEU A 12 -2.82 -9.17 -16.39
N ILE A 13 -2.44 -10.36 -16.85
CA ILE A 13 -3.35 -11.27 -17.56
C ILE A 13 -4.55 -11.59 -16.67
N ALA A 14 -4.33 -12.05 -15.43
CA ALA A 14 -5.40 -12.38 -14.49
C ALA A 14 -6.29 -11.17 -14.17
N LEU A 15 -5.69 -9.98 -14.04
CA LEU A 15 -6.41 -8.75 -13.77
C LEU A 15 -7.35 -8.39 -14.93
N PHE A 16 -6.88 -8.44 -16.17
CA PHE A 16 -7.68 -8.05 -17.33
C PHE A 16 -8.55 -9.17 -17.92
N SER A 17 -8.27 -10.44 -17.61
CA SER A 17 -9.07 -11.58 -18.07
C SER A 17 -10.41 -11.73 -17.34
N GLY A 18 -10.57 -11.11 -16.17
CA GLY A 18 -11.75 -11.28 -15.33
C GLY A 18 -11.71 -12.55 -14.47
N GLU A 19 -10.58 -13.25 -14.43
CA GLU A 19 -10.43 -14.55 -13.74
C GLU A 19 -10.25 -14.41 -12.22
N LEU A 20 -9.98 -13.20 -11.71
CA LEU A 20 -9.83 -12.98 -10.27
C LEU A 20 -11.19 -13.03 -9.55
N PRO A 21 -11.21 -13.38 -8.25
CA PRO A 21 -12.44 -13.33 -7.47
C PRO A 21 -13.10 -11.94 -7.51
N GLY A 22 -14.42 -11.87 -7.62
CA GLY A 22 -15.15 -10.59 -7.69
C GLY A 22 -14.83 -9.62 -6.55
N ILE A 23 -14.59 -10.14 -5.34
CA ILE A 23 -14.17 -9.34 -4.18
C ILE A 23 -12.85 -8.59 -4.42
N TYR A 24 -11.92 -9.18 -5.20
CA TYR A 24 -10.65 -8.57 -5.55
C TYR A 24 -10.86 -7.29 -6.38
N TYR A 25 -11.70 -7.38 -7.42
CA TYR A 25 -12.03 -6.24 -8.28
C TYR A 25 -12.77 -5.15 -7.52
N ILE A 26 -13.77 -5.52 -6.72
CA ILE A 26 -14.53 -4.57 -5.91
C ILE A 26 -13.59 -3.80 -4.98
N TRP A 27 -12.63 -4.49 -4.36
CA TRP A 27 -11.68 -3.89 -3.45
C TRP A 27 -10.72 -2.93 -4.17
N ILE A 28 -10.19 -3.30 -5.34
CA ILE A 28 -9.37 -2.37 -6.15
C ILE A 28 -10.16 -1.12 -6.53
N ILE A 29 -11.38 -1.29 -7.03
CA ILE A 29 -12.24 -0.16 -7.44
C ILE A 29 -12.54 0.75 -6.25
N ALA A 30 -12.88 0.17 -5.09
CA ALA A 30 -13.12 0.93 -3.88
C ALA A 30 -11.89 1.75 -3.47
N LEU A 31 -10.70 1.14 -3.44
CA LEU A 31 -9.46 1.84 -3.11
C LEU A 31 -9.12 2.93 -4.13
N LEU A 32 -9.38 2.69 -5.42
CA LEU A 32 -9.15 3.67 -6.48
C LEU A 32 -10.08 4.88 -6.32
N ILE A 33 -11.36 4.66 -6.02
CA ILE A 33 -12.32 5.75 -5.75
C ILE A 33 -11.88 6.55 -4.52
N VAL A 34 -11.49 5.88 -3.43
CA VAL A 34 -10.95 6.54 -2.23
C VAL A 34 -9.73 7.38 -2.57
N GLN A 35 -8.80 6.84 -3.37
CA GLN A 35 -7.60 7.56 -3.81
C GLN A 35 -7.96 8.83 -4.61
N ILE A 36 -8.91 8.75 -5.54
CA ILE A 36 -9.34 9.91 -6.34
C ILE A 36 -10.00 10.96 -5.45
N ILE A 37 -10.88 10.55 -4.53
CA ILE A 37 -11.53 11.45 -3.56
C ILE A 37 -10.46 12.13 -2.71
N GLN A 38 -9.51 11.36 -2.19
CA GLN A 38 -8.43 11.85 -1.34
C GLN A 38 -7.52 12.83 -2.09
N SER A 39 -7.09 12.52 -3.31
CA SER A 39 -6.31 13.45 -4.13
C SER A 39 -7.09 14.75 -4.39
N THR A 40 -8.39 14.66 -4.61
CA THR A 40 -9.25 15.85 -4.81
C THR A 40 -9.36 16.70 -3.55
N LEU A 41 -9.63 16.07 -2.40
CA LEU A 41 -9.72 16.76 -1.11
C LEU A 41 -8.38 17.37 -0.72
N ASN A 42 -7.28 16.63 -0.83
CA ASN A 42 -5.95 17.12 -0.47
C ASN A 42 -5.50 18.28 -1.36
N TYR A 43 -5.81 18.24 -2.65
CA TYR A 43 -5.52 19.34 -3.57
C TYR A 43 -6.18 20.65 -3.12
N ASN A 44 -7.47 20.57 -2.80
CA ASN A 44 -8.28 21.73 -2.42
C ASN A 44 -8.00 22.21 -0.99
N LEU A 45 -7.87 21.30 -0.01
CA LEU A 45 -7.68 21.64 1.40
C LEU A 45 -6.29 22.19 1.70
N PHE A 46 -5.26 21.69 1.01
CA PHE A 46 -3.87 22.08 1.24
C PHE A 46 -3.29 22.97 0.13
N ASN A 47 -4.14 23.56 -0.72
CA ASN A 47 -3.79 24.51 -1.77
C ASN A 47 -2.51 24.15 -2.53
N LYS A 48 -2.47 22.93 -3.09
CA LYS A 48 -1.29 22.44 -3.80
C LYS A 48 -1.02 23.34 -5.01
N LYS A 49 0.23 23.80 -5.13
CA LYS A 49 0.66 24.77 -6.16
C LYS A 49 0.68 24.18 -7.58
N GLU A 50 0.78 22.87 -7.69
CA GLU A 50 0.84 22.18 -8.98
C GLU A 50 -0.52 22.15 -9.69
N LYS A 51 -0.52 21.76 -10.98
CA LYS A 51 -1.76 21.51 -11.71
C LYS A 51 -2.46 20.28 -11.14
N PHE A 52 -3.77 20.38 -10.92
CA PHE A 52 -4.61 19.27 -10.43
C PHE A 52 -4.38 17.97 -11.20
N SER A 53 -4.28 18.04 -12.54
CA SER A 53 -4.07 16.88 -13.39
C SER A 53 -2.75 16.17 -13.10
N LYS A 54 -1.67 16.91 -12.83
CA LYS A 54 -0.36 16.35 -12.49
C LYS A 54 -0.42 15.67 -11.11
N TYR A 55 -0.95 16.37 -10.11
CA TYR A 55 -1.09 15.86 -8.74
C TYR A 55 -1.90 14.55 -8.67
N THR A 56 -3.05 14.52 -9.34
CA THR A 56 -3.90 13.31 -9.37
C THR A 56 -3.23 12.19 -10.16
N MET A 57 -2.53 12.50 -11.26
CA MET A 57 -1.81 11.49 -12.06
C MET A 57 -0.67 10.84 -11.27
N GLU A 58 0.11 11.61 -10.51
CA GLU A 58 1.15 11.10 -9.62
C GLU A 58 0.55 10.17 -8.55
N GLY A 59 -0.58 10.57 -7.95
CA GLY A 59 -1.31 9.73 -7.00
C GLY A 59 -1.79 8.40 -7.60
N LEU A 60 -2.27 8.41 -8.84
CA LEU A 60 -2.71 7.19 -9.55
C LEU A 60 -1.52 6.30 -9.95
N LEU A 61 -0.40 6.89 -10.36
CA LEU A 61 0.81 6.14 -10.66
C LEU A 61 1.38 5.48 -9.40
N ALA A 62 1.42 6.21 -8.28
CA ALA A 62 1.83 5.67 -6.99
C ALA A 62 0.94 4.49 -6.58
N PHE A 63 -0.38 4.59 -6.77
CA PHE A 63 -1.32 3.50 -6.51
C PHE A 63 -0.95 2.22 -7.29
N LEU A 64 -0.69 2.34 -8.59
CA LEU A 64 -0.30 1.19 -9.43
C LEU A 64 1.06 0.61 -9.05
N ILE A 65 2.05 1.47 -8.78
CA ILE A 65 3.38 1.06 -8.34
C ILE A 65 3.29 0.29 -7.03
N ILE A 66 2.48 0.76 -6.07
CA ILE A 66 2.31 0.12 -4.77
C ILE A 66 1.55 -1.20 -4.92
N LEU A 67 0.51 -1.27 -5.75
CA LEU A 67 -0.22 -2.51 -6.03
C LEU A 67 0.75 -3.60 -6.52
N ILE A 68 1.52 -3.31 -7.58
CA ILE A 68 2.47 -4.29 -8.16
C ILE A 68 3.64 -4.54 -7.21
N GLY A 69 4.22 -3.47 -6.63
CA GLY A 69 5.38 -3.54 -5.76
C GLY A 69 5.12 -4.34 -4.49
N SER A 70 3.95 -4.16 -3.87
CA SER A 70 3.56 -4.92 -2.67
C SER A 70 3.34 -6.41 -2.94
N MET A 71 2.86 -6.77 -4.15
CA MET A 71 2.75 -8.17 -4.56
C MET A 71 4.14 -8.81 -4.68
N LEU A 72 5.07 -8.12 -5.35
CA LEU A 72 6.46 -8.58 -5.49
C LEU A 72 7.15 -8.68 -4.13
N LEU A 73 6.95 -7.68 -3.26
CA LEU A 73 7.46 -7.68 -1.89
C LEU A 73 6.92 -8.85 -1.09
N SER A 74 5.61 -9.12 -1.18
CA SER A 74 4.98 -10.25 -0.51
C SER A 74 5.59 -11.57 -0.97
N LYS A 75 5.78 -11.78 -2.28
CA LYS A 75 6.43 -12.97 -2.81
C LYS A 75 7.88 -13.10 -2.34
N LEU A 76 8.63 -11.99 -2.33
CA LEU A 76 10.03 -11.97 -1.89
C LEU A 76 10.14 -12.35 -0.41
N LEU A 77 9.31 -11.77 0.45
CA LEU A 77 9.30 -12.11 1.87
C LEU A 77 8.86 -13.56 2.11
N ALA A 78 7.93 -14.07 1.30
CA ALA A 78 7.47 -15.45 1.40
C ALA A 78 8.52 -16.47 0.95
N PHE A 79 9.50 -16.04 0.15
CA PHE A 79 10.68 -16.84 -0.19
C PHE A 79 11.69 -16.89 0.96
N ILE A 80 11.78 -15.84 1.77
CA ILE A 80 12.72 -15.73 2.89
C ILE A 80 12.17 -16.40 4.17
N ILE A 81 10.87 -16.27 4.41
CA ILE A 81 10.22 -16.73 5.64
C ILE A 81 9.68 -18.15 5.42
N GLU A 82 10.26 -19.10 6.15
CA GLU A 82 9.77 -20.48 6.23
C GLU A 82 8.32 -20.50 6.74
N ASP A 83 7.50 -21.37 6.14
CA ASP A 83 6.06 -21.48 6.44
C ASP A 83 5.30 -20.14 6.40
N SER A 84 5.67 -19.25 5.48
CA SER A 84 5.02 -17.95 5.32
C SER A 84 3.51 -18.04 5.06
N VAL A 85 3.06 -19.07 4.34
CA VAL A 85 1.66 -19.30 4.00
C VAL A 85 1.29 -20.77 4.17
N ILE A 86 0.28 -21.04 4.99
CA ILE A 86 -0.35 -22.35 5.11
C ILE A 86 -1.48 -22.39 4.07
N ASN A 87 -1.42 -23.35 3.14
CA ASN A 87 -2.27 -23.46 1.93
C ASN A 87 -2.04 -22.33 0.91
N LYS A 88 -0.80 -22.23 0.40
CA LYS A 88 -0.41 -21.22 -0.60
C LYS A 88 -1.20 -21.38 -1.90
N THR A 89 -1.85 -20.28 -2.32
CA THR A 89 -2.47 -20.16 -3.65
C THR A 89 -1.82 -19.02 -4.42
N GLU A 90 -1.98 -18.99 -5.75
CA GLU A 90 -1.48 -17.86 -6.56
C GLU A 90 -2.12 -16.52 -6.13
N LEU A 91 -3.35 -16.58 -5.62
CA LEU A 91 -4.13 -15.44 -5.15
C LEU A 91 -3.63 -14.86 -3.83
N THR A 92 -2.89 -15.62 -3.01
CA THR A 92 -2.44 -15.17 -1.70
C THR A 92 -1.69 -13.84 -1.77
N HIS A 93 -0.72 -13.74 -2.68
CA HIS A 93 0.10 -12.53 -2.79
C HIS A 93 -0.66 -11.37 -3.44
N TYR A 94 -1.71 -11.65 -4.22
CA TYR A 94 -2.59 -10.63 -4.77
C TYR A 94 -3.41 -9.99 -3.63
N PHE A 95 -4.02 -10.80 -2.77
CA PHE A 95 -4.77 -10.28 -1.61
C PHE A 95 -3.88 -9.59 -0.59
N VAL A 96 -2.68 -10.11 -0.32
CA VAL A 96 -1.71 -9.42 0.54
C VAL A 96 -1.34 -8.06 -0.04
N SER A 97 -1.15 -7.97 -1.36
CA SER A 97 -0.94 -6.69 -2.05
C SER A 97 -2.08 -5.70 -1.83
N LEU A 98 -3.34 -6.13 -1.86
CA LEU A 98 -4.49 -5.26 -1.55
C LEU A 98 -4.51 -4.77 -0.10
N ILE A 99 -4.15 -5.62 0.86
CA ILE A 99 -4.02 -5.22 2.26
C ILE A 99 -2.94 -4.14 2.39
N VAL A 100 -1.78 -4.34 1.76
CA VAL A 100 -0.69 -3.35 1.75
C VAL A 100 -1.12 -2.06 1.06
N LEU A 101 -1.77 -2.14 -0.09
CA LEU A 101 -2.29 -0.96 -0.79
C LEU A 101 -3.30 -0.19 0.06
N THR A 102 -4.16 -0.88 0.81
CA THR A 102 -5.11 -0.26 1.74
C THR A 102 -4.37 0.54 2.82
N ILE A 103 -3.26 0.01 3.35
CA ILE A 103 -2.41 0.71 4.32
C ILE A 103 -1.87 2.02 3.70
N PHE A 104 -1.34 1.95 2.48
CA PHE A 104 -0.79 3.13 1.80
C PHE A 104 -1.84 4.20 1.51
N VAL A 105 -3.02 3.80 1.03
CA VAL A 105 -4.13 4.74 0.80
C VAL A 105 -4.56 5.39 2.12
N ALA A 106 -4.74 4.59 3.19
CA ALA A 106 -5.12 5.10 4.49
C ALA A 106 -4.10 6.09 5.07
N ILE A 107 -2.80 5.81 4.94
CA ILE A 107 -1.74 6.70 5.44
C ILE A 107 -1.63 7.94 4.58
N GLY A 108 -1.77 7.83 3.25
CA GLY A 108 -1.80 8.99 2.36
C GLY A 108 -2.87 10.00 2.77
N CYS A 109 -4.01 9.54 3.27
CA CYS A 109 -5.10 10.38 3.75
C CYS A 109 -4.68 11.20 4.98
N ILE A 110 -4.02 10.54 5.92
CA ILE A 110 -3.60 11.15 7.19
C ILE A 110 -2.30 11.95 7.02
N LYS A 111 -1.51 11.68 5.99
CA LYS A 111 -0.18 12.27 5.77
C LYS A 111 -0.20 13.79 5.75
N GLU A 112 -1.06 14.36 4.91
CA GLU A 112 -1.13 15.82 4.77
C GLU A 112 -1.67 16.47 6.07
N LEU A 113 -2.58 15.80 6.79
CA LEU A 113 -3.08 16.27 8.08
C LEU A 113 -1.98 16.31 9.15
N ILE A 114 -1.17 15.25 9.27
CA ILE A 114 -0.05 15.20 10.22
C ILE A 114 0.93 16.33 9.91
N ARG A 115 1.33 16.49 8.64
CA ARG A 115 2.29 17.52 8.23
C ARG A 115 1.79 18.93 8.50
N HIS A 116 0.52 19.19 8.21
CA HIS A 116 -0.06 20.50 8.45
C HIS A 116 -0.18 20.81 9.96
N THR A 117 -0.42 19.79 10.79
CA THR A 117 -0.65 19.96 12.24
C THR A 117 0.67 20.03 13.02
N ILE A 118 1.65 19.19 12.67
CA ILE A 118 2.91 19.03 13.40
C ILE A 118 4.05 19.69 12.63
N LYS A 119 4.37 20.93 12.98
CA LYS A 119 5.43 21.71 12.32
C LYS A 119 6.85 21.19 12.58
N ASN A 120 7.07 20.45 13.67
CA ASN A 120 8.38 19.89 13.98
C ASN A 120 8.58 18.57 13.22
N SER A 121 9.50 18.56 12.25
CA SER A 121 9.77 17.39 11.40
C SER A 121 10.07 16.12 12.20
N ASN A 122 10.88 16.19 13.26
CA ASN A 122 11.17 15.00 14.09
C ASN A 122 9.91 14.43 14.74
N MET A 123 9.03 15.29 15.26
CA MET A 123 7.76 14.84 15.85
C MET A 123 6.77 14.35 14.79
N SER A 124 6.77 14.96 13.60
CA SER A 124 5.99 14.52 12.45
C SER A 124 6.38 13.10 12.05
N LEU A 125 7.69 12.82 11.88
CA LEU A 125 8.22 11.50 11.54
C LEU A 125 7.89 10.44 12.60
N VAL A 126 8.04 10.75 13.89
CA VAL A 126 7.64 9.84 14.97
C VAL A 126 6.14 9.54 14.92
N THR A 127 5.32 10.55 14.67
CA THR A 127 3.86 10.38 14.51
C THR A 127 3.55 9.50 13.30
N PHE A 128 4.27 9.68 12.18
CA PHE A 128 4.16 8.83 11.01
C PHE A 128 4.48 7.37 11.30
N ILE A 129 5.54 7.09 12.05
CA ILE A 129 5.90 5.72 12.45
C ILE A 129 4.74 5.08 13.22
N ILE A 130 4.22 5.78 14.24
CA ILE A 130 3.16 5.26 15.11
C ILE A 130 1.87 5.02 14.33
N VAL A 131 1.42 6.00 13.55
CA VAL A 131 0.19 5.90 12.76
C VAL A 131 0.31 4.80 11.70
N SER A 132 1.46 4.70 11.03
CA SER A 132 1.70 3.67 10.02
C SER A 132 1.68 2.25 10.62
N LEU A 133 2.26 2.09 11.81
CA LEU A 133 2.25 0.81 12.53
C LEU A 133 0.81 0.42 12.92
N ILE A 134 0.04 1.35 13.50
CA ILE A 134 -1.35 1.12 13.88
C ILE A 134 -2.20 0.79 12.65
N ALA A 135 -2.08 1.57 11.57
CA ALA A 135 -2.80 1.34 10.32
C ALA A 135 -2.47 -0.04 9.74
N SER A 136 -1.20 -0.45 9.78
CA SER A 136 -0.76 -1.77 9.32
C SER A 136 -1.36 -2.90 10.15
N ILE A 137 -1.29 -2.82 11.49
CA ILE A 137 -1.87 -3.82 12.40
C ILE A 137 -3.37 -3.95 12.18
N LEU A 138 -4.09 -2.83 12.13
CA LEU A 138 -5.54 -2.82 11.92
C LEU A 138 -5.92 -3.38 10.56
N SER A 139 -5.17 -3.03 9.50
CA SER A 139 -5.42 -3.52 8.15
C SER A 139 -5.28 -5.03 8.08
N PHE A 140 -4.18 -5.61 8.58
CA PHE A 140 -4.05 -7.07 8.61
C PHE A 140 -5.11 -7.75 9.49
N LYS A 141 -5.49 -7.14 10.62
CA LYS A 141 -6.49 -7.71 11.52
C LYS A 141 -7.90 -7.70 10.91
N LEU A 142 -8.29 -6.61 10.24
CA LEU A 142 -9.66 -6.40 9.73
C LEU A 142 -9.86 -6.98 8.33
N LEU A 143 -8.84 -6.92 7.48
CA LEU A 143 -8.97 -7.22 6.05
C LEU A 143 -8.57 -8.66 5.72
N LEU A 144 -7.68 -9.29 6.51
CA LEU A 144 -7.31 -10.69 6.29
C LEU A 144 -8.52 -11.65 6.38
N PRO A 145 -9.48 -11.49 7.31
CA PRO A 145 -10.69 -12.32 7.32
C PRO A 145 -11.57 -12.18 6.06
N LEU A 146 -11.50 -11.03 5.37
CA LEU A 146 -12.29 -10.78 4.15
C LEU A 146 -11.79 -11.57 2.94
N THR A 147 -10.62 -12.21 3.02
CA THR A 147 -10.09 -13.07 1.94
C THR A 147 -10.77 -14.46 1.90
N GLY A 148 -11.78 -14.69 2.76
CA GLY A 148 -12.61 -15.88 2.76
C GLY A 148 -11.89 -17.15 3.22
N GLY A 149 -10.79 -17.03 3.95
CA GLY A 149 -10.00 -18.19 4.43
C GLY A 149 -9.32 -18.98 3.31
N SER A 150 -9.21 -18.38 2.10
CA SER A 150 -8.57 -19.00 0.93
C SER A 150 -7.09 -19.33 1.14
N PHE A 151 -6.47 -18.71 2.13
CA PHE A 151 -5.11 -18.97 2.60
C PHE A 151 -4.98 -18.53 4.05
N THR A 152 -3.99 -19.07 4.76
CA THR A 152 -3.64 -18.63 6.11
C THR A 152 -2.21 -18.13 6.12
N LEU A 153 -2.00 -16.89 6.57
CA LEU A 153 -0.67 -16.33 6.73
C LEU A 153 -0.12 -16.67 8.12
N SER A 154 1.16 -17.04 8.21
CA SER A 154 1.79 -17.21 9.51
C SER A 154 1.97 -15.89 10.23
N LYS A 155 1.98 -15.91 11.57
CA LYS A 155 2.16 -14.70 12.39
C LYS A 155 3.49 -14.02 12.07
N SER A 156 4.55 -14.81 11.89
CA SER A 156 5.87 -14.31 11.51
C SER A 156 5.83 -13.53 10.19
N PHE A 157 5.15 -14.07 9.18
CA PHE A 157 5.00 -13.40 7.88
C PHE A 157 4.22 -12.09 7.99
N ILE A 158 3.12 -12.07 8.74
CA ILE A 158 2.34 -10.85 8.99
C ILE A 158 3.19 -9.79 9.70
N TYR A 159 3.91 -10.16 10.77
CA TYR A 159 4.74 -9.22 11.51
C TYR A 159 5.87 -8.65 10.67
N THR A 160 6.54 -9.47 9.86
CA THR A 160 7.58 -8.98 8.95
C THR A 160 6.99 -8.03 7.91
N LEU A 161 5.83 -8.34 7.32
CA LEU A 161 5.15 -7.43 6.39
C LEU A 161 4.82 -6.09 7.05
N ILE A 162 4.29 -6.10 8.28
CA ILE A 162 3.97 -4.87 9.03
C ILE A 162 5.23 -4.02 9.22
N ILE A 163 6.34 -4.63 9.66
CA ILE A 163 7.60 -3.92 9.91
C ILE A 163 8.15 -3.33 8.60
N VAL A 164 8.22 -4.14 7.55
CA VAL A 164 8.78 -3.72 6.27
C VAL A 164 7.92 -2.64 5.60
N VAL A 165 6.60 -2.82 5.58
CA VAL A 165 5.67 -1.83 5.02
C VAL A 165 5.77 -0.51 5.79
N THR A 166 5.77 -0.56 7.13
CA THR A 166 5.96 0.63 7.97
C THR A 166 7.29 1.33 7.65
N GLY A 167 8.39 0.56 7.53
CA GLY A 167 9.70 1.08 7.16
C GLY A 167 9.71 1.76 5.78
N ILE A 168 9.07 1.16 4.77
CA ILE A 168 8.95 1.74 3.43
C ILE A 168 8.17 3.05 3.49
N ILE A 169 7.05 3.10 4.20
CA ILE A 169 6.23 4.31 4.32
C ILE A 169 7.04 5.45 4.93
N VAL A 170 7.73 5.18 6.05
CA VAL A 170 8.54 6.18 6.75
C VAL A 170 9.69 6.66 5.87
N LEU A 171 10.33 5.75 5.13
CA LEU A 171 11.38 6.09 4.17
C LEU A 171 10.85 7.00 3.06
N LEU A 172 9.69 6.68 2.47
CA LEU A 172 9.07 7.50 1.42
C LEU A 172 8.70 8.89 1.93
N VAL A 173 8.14 8.99 3.14
CA VAL A 173 7.79 10.27 3.78
C VAL A 173 9.05 11.11 4.07
N SER A 174 10.11 10.48 4.57
CA SER A 174 11.38 11.17 4.88
C SER A 174 12.11 11.63 3.62
N MET A 175 12.08 10.86 2.53
CA MET A 175 12.63 11.28 1.26
C MET A 175 11.89 12.50 0.71
N GLU A 176 10.55 12.50 0.77
CA GLU A 176 9.74 13.63 0.34
C GLU A 176 10.04 14.89 1.16
N GLU A 177 10.28 14.79 2.46
CA GLU A 177 10.71 15.95 3.29
C GLU A 177 12.05 16.53 2.81
N LYS A 178 13.03 15.68 2.52
CA LYS A 178 14.35 16.14 2.03
C LYS A 178 14.26 16.87 0.69
N TYR A 179 13.44 16.39 -0.24
CA TYR A 179 13.31 17.03 -1.55
C TYR A 179 12.57 18.37 -1.50
N VAL A 180 11.67 18.58 -0.52
CA VAL A 180 10.98 19.87 -0.35
C VAL A 180 11.92 20.94 0.21
N ASP A 181 12.92 20.56 1.00
CA ASP A 181 13.91 21.49 1.55
C ASP A 181 15.00 21.90 0.54
N GLU A 182 15.08 21.23 -0.63
CA GLU A 182 16.07 21.48 -1.69
C GLU A 182 15.55 22.37 -2.86
N GLU A 183 14.24 22.69 -2.90
CA GLU A 183 13.61 23.65 -3.84
C GLU A 183 13.41 25.05 -3.22
#